data_AF-A0A9D1CSG8-F1
#
_entry.id   AF-A0A9D1CSG8-F1
#
_cell.length_a   1.000
_cell.length_b   1.000
_cell.length_c   1.000
_cell.angle_alpha   90.00
_cell.angle_beta   90.00
_cell.angle_gamma   90.00
#
_symmetry.space_group_name_H-M   'P 1'
#
loop_
_entity.id
_entity.type
_entity.pdbx_description
1 polymer ?
#
loop_
_entity_poly.entity_id
_entity_poly.type
_entity_poly.pdbx_seq_one_letter_code
_entity_poly.pdbx_strand_id
1 'polypeptide(L)' 'MSKRSRAAREKRAEIAKATAELSEVRRSLSEAYRQFDTVTDSATMDVCIFEISALRSKYSCVIRNLKALYL' A
#
# COMPACT_ATOMS: atom_id res chain seq x y z
N MET A 1 12.04 31.63 5.17
CA MET A 1 11.95 30.18 5.49
C MET A 1 13.30 29.53 5.21
N SER A 2 13.97 28.98 6.21
CA SER A 2 15.28 28.33 6.02
C SER A 2 15.15 27.08 5.15
N LYS A 3 16.14 26.79 4.28
CA LYS A 3 16.21 25.56 3.46
C LYS A 3 15.97 24.30 4.28
N ARG A 4 16.43 24.29 5.54
CA ARG A 4 16.26 23.17 6.49
C ARG A 4 14.79 22.96 6.91
N SER A 5 14.00 24.03 7.03
CA SER A 5 12.57 23.94 7.34
C SER A 5 11.74 23.41 6.17
N ARG A 6 12.16 23.71 4.93
CA ARG A 6 11.50 23.23 3.71
C ARG A 6 11.73 21.74 3.51
N ALA A 7 12.97 21.28 3.62
CA ALA A 7 13.32 19.86 3.50
C ALA A 7 12.62 18.99 4.56
N ALA A 8 12.51 19.47 5.81
CA ALA A 8 11.78 18.76 6.86
C ALA A 8 10.26 18.65 6.55
N ARG A 9 9.67 19.68 5.96
CA ARG A 9 8.25 19.68 5.55
C ARG A 9 8.00 18.73 4.38
N GLU A 10 8.88 18.73 3.38
CA GLU A 10 8.82 17.82 2.24
C GLU A 10 8.94 16.36 2.70
N LYS A 11 9.92 16.05 3.55
CA LYS A 11 10.07 14.70 4.14
C LYS A 11 8.81 14.26 4.91
N ARG A 12 8.20 15.15 5.70
CA ARG A 12 6.95 14.84 6.43
C ARG A 12 5.77 14.61 5.48
N ALA A 13 5.69 15.34 4.38
CA ALA A 13 4.65 15.15 3.36
C ALA A 13 4.80 13.80 2.65
N GLU A 14 6.01 13.41 2.28
CA GLU A 14 6.29 12.10 1.68
C GLU A 14 5.95 10.94 2.62
N ILE A 15 6.30 11.04 3.90
CA ILE A 15 5.92 10.05 4.92
C ILE A 15 4.40 9.94 5.04
N ALA A 16 3.70 11.09 5.09
CA ALA A 16 2.24 11.10 5.20
C ALA A 16 1.58 10.46 3.98
N LYS A 17 2.06 10.78 2.77
CA LYS A 17 1.58 10.19 1.51
C LYS A 17 1.79 8.69 1.47
N ALA A 18 3.00 8.22 1.78
CA ALA A 18 3.31 6.79 1.78
C ALA A 18 2.53 6.02 2.87
N THR A 19 2.24 6.67 4.01
CA THR A 19 1.38 6.08 5.07
C THR A 19 -0.09 5.97 4.63
N ALA A 20 -0.60 6.97 3.93
CA ALA A 20 -1.94 6.95 3.36
C ALA A 20 -2.06 5.84 2.30
N GLU A 21 -1.07 5.73 1.40
CA GLU A 21 -1.00 4.67 0.39
C GLU A 21 -0.95 3.28 1.05
N LEU A 22 -0.16 3.11 2.12
CA LEU A 22 -0.11 1.85 2.86
C LEU A 22 -1.48 1.47 3.43
N SER A 23 -2.19 2.44 4.00
CA SER A 23 -3.52 2.24 4.58
C SER A 23 -4.54 1.82 3.51
N GLU A 24 -4.47 2.45 2.34
CA GLU A 24 -5.30 2.09 1.19
C GLU A 24 -5.02 0.67 0.71
N VAL A 25 -3.74 0.30 0.53
CA VAL A 25 -3.37 -1.06 0.11
C VAL A 25 -3.84 -2.11 1.10
N ARG A 26 -3.77 -1.83 2.41
CA ARG A 26 -4.31 -2.73 3.45
C ARG A 26 -5.83 -2.89 3.36
N ARG A 27 -6.55 -1.81 3.07
CA ARG A 27 -8.00 -1.84 2.87
C ARG A 27 -8.35 -2.69 1.64
N SER A 28 -7.70 -2.45 0.51
CA SER A 28 -7.91 -3.23 -0.72
C SER A 28 -7.56 -4.71 -0.53
N LEU A 29 -6.49 -5.04 0.20
CA LEU A 29 -6.17 -6.42 0.54
C LEU A 29 -7.30 -7.08 1.33
N SER A 30 -7.80 -6.38 2.35
CA SER A 30 -8.89 -6.91 3.19
C SER A 30 -10.16 -7.15 2.37
N GLU A 31 -10.45 -6.26 1.42
CA GLU A 31 -11.58 -6.39 0.51
C GLU A 31 -11.40 -7.55 -0.48
N ALA A 32 -10.23 -7.70 -1.10
CA ALA A 32 -9.92 -8.78 -2.02
C ALA A 32 -9.96 -10.15 -1.33
N TYR A 33 -9.46 -10.26 -0.09
CA TYR A 33 -9.60 -11.46 0.72
C TYR A 33 -11.07 -11.78 1.02
N ARG A 34 -11.87 -10.78 1.41
CA ARG A 34 -13.31 -10.98 1.65
C ARG A 34 -14.03 -11.44 0.39
N GLN A 35 -13.69 -10.89 -0.77
CA GLN A 35 -14.25 -11.34 -2.05
C GLN A 35 -13.86 -12.78 -2.34
N PHE A 36 -12.58 -13.14 -2.22
CA PHE A 36 -12.09 -14.51 -2.39
C PHE A 36 -12.85 -15.51 -1.51
N ASP A 37 -13.10 -15.17 -0.24
CA ASP A 37 -13.82 -16.03 0.70
C ASP A 37 -15.31 -16.22 0.34
N THR A 38 -15.88 -15.30 -0.45
CA THR A 38 -17.31 -15.31 -0.81
C THR A 38 -17.61 -15.92 -2.18
N VAL A 39 -16.59 -16.06 -3.03
CA VAL A 39 -16.76 -16.55 -4.41
C VAL A 39 -16.40 -18.03 -4.50
N THR A 40 -17.18 -18.78 -5.27
CA THR A 40 -16.96 -20.23 -5.51
C THR A 40 -16.65 -20.54 -6.97
N ASP A 41 -16.82 -19.56 -7.85
CA ASP A 41 -16.48 -19.67 -9.26
C ASP A 41 -14.95 -19.60 -9.44
N SER A 42 -14.39 -20.58 -10.14
CA SER A 42 -12.93 -20.74 -10.26
C SER A 42 -12.27 -19.57 -10.99
N ALA A 43 -12.91 -19.01 -12.01
CA ALA A 43 -12.36 -17.87 -12.75
C ALA A 43 -12.31 -16.61 -11.87
N THR A 44 -13.35 -16.40 -11.06
CA THR A 44 -13.42 -15.28 -10.12
C THR A 44 -12.43 -15.44 -8.96
N MET A 45 -12.22 -16.67 -8.48
CA MET A 45 -11.17 -16.97 -7.50
C MET A 45 -9.76 -16.64 -8.04
N ASP A 46 -9.47 -17.02 -9.29
CA ASP A 46 -8.19 -16.69 -9.93
C ASP A 46 -7.96 -15.17 -10.01
N VAL A 47 -8.99 -14.40 -10.36
CA VAL A 47 -8.91 -12.93 -10.36
C VAL A 47 -8.56 -12.40 -8.97
N CYS A 48 -9.24 -12.87 -7.92
CA CYS A 48 -8.92 -12.47 -6.55
C CYS A 48 -7.49 -12.86 -6.14
N ILE A 49 -6.99 -14.03 -6.55
CA ILE A 49 -5.61 -14.47 -6.28
C ILE A 49 -4.59 -13.54 -6.96
N PHE A 50 -4.81 -13.19 -8.22
CA PHE A 50 -3.95 -12.26 -8.94
C PHE A 50 -3.96 -10.87 -8.30
N GLU A 51 -5.15 -10.38 -7.91
CA GLU A 51 -5.31 -9.10 -7.24
C GLU A 51 -4.61 -9.07 -5.87
N ILE A 52 -4.82 -10.09 -5.03
CA ILE A 52 -4.13 -10.22 -3.74
C ILE A 52 -2.61 -10.22 -3.94
N SER A 53 -2.11 -10.95 -4.95
CA SER A 53 -0.69 -11.04 -5.24
C SER A 53 -0.11 -9.68 -5.66
N ALA A 54 -0.82 -8.95 -6.53
CA ALA A 54 -0.44 -7.61 -6.96
C ALA A 54 -0.43 -6.63 -5.76
N LEU A 55 -1.47 -6.66 -4.94
CA LEU A 55 -1.59 -5.82 -3.74
C LEU A 55 -0.50 -6.13 -2.71
N ARG A 56 -0.13 -7.40 -2.49
CA ARG A 56 1.00 -7.79 -1.62
C ARG A 56 2.34 -7.26 -2.14
N SER A 57 2.55 -7.28 -3.45
CA SER A 57 3.74 -6.69 -4.08
C SER A 57 3.77 -5.17 -3.87
N LYS A 58 2.64 -4.48 -4.09
CA LYS A 58 2.49 -3.04 -3.83
C LYS A 58 2.76 -2.70 -2.36
N TYR A 59 2.17 -3.45 -1.42
CA TYR A 59 2.41 -3.30 0.02
C TYR A 59 3.91 -3.37 0.35
N SER A 60 4.59 -4.38 -0.20
CA SER A 60 6.03 -4.58 0.02
C SER A 60 6.88 -3.45 -0.57
N CYS A 61 6.45 -2.86 -1.68
CA CYS A 61 7.08 -1.66 -2.25
C CYS A 61 6.90 -0.45 -1.33
N VAL A 62 5.67 -0.17 -0.90
CA VAL A 62 5.36 0.98 -0.02
C VAL A 62 6.11 0.88 1.31
N ILE A 63 6.21 -0.31 1.91
CA ILE A 63 6.99 -0.53 3.14
C ILE A 63 8.48 -0.27 2.91
N ARG A 64 9.05 -0.70 1.77
CA ARG A 64 10.45 -0.40 1.44
C ARG A 64 10.68 1.10 1.30
N ASN A 65 9.78 1.81 0.64
CA ASN A 65 9.84 3.26 0.48
C ASN A 65 9.72 3.98 1.82
N LEU A 66 8.78 3.58 2.68
CA LEU A 66 8.64 4.13 4.03
C LEU A 66 9.91 3.93 4.84
N LYS A 67 10.48 2.72 4.85
CA LYS A 67 11.75 2.44 5.55
C LYS A 67 12.88 3.35 5.06
N ALA A 68 12.99 3.56 3.75
CA ALA A 68 13.98 4.46 3.15
C ALA A 68 13.76 5.95 3.52
N LEU A 69 12.55 6.35 3.89
CA LEU A 69 12.28 7.70 4.39
C LEU A 69 12.65 7.86 5.88
N TYR A 70 12.72 6.78 6.65
CA TYR A 70 13.10 6.83 8.07
C TYR A 70 14.60 6.64 8.32
N LEU A 71 15.27 5.87 7.47
CA LEU A 71 16.74 5.71 7.44
C LEU A 71 17.41 6.91 6.74
#